data_AF-A0A7L4PP05-F1
#
_entry.id   AF-A0A7L4PP05-F1
#
_cell.length_a   1.000
_cell.length_b   1.000
_cell.length_c   1.000
_cell.angle_alpha   90.00
_cell.angle_beta   90.00
_cell.angle_gamma   90.00
#
_symmetry.space_group_name_H-M   'P 1'
#
loop_
_entity.id
_entity.type
_entity.pdbx_description
1 polymer ?
#
loop_
_entity_poly.entity_id
_entity_poly.type
_entity_poly.pdbx_seq_one_letter_code
_entity_poly.pdbx_strand_id
1 'polypeptide(L)' 'MKKDEKIFLLFGILQSITLGTIIFLVFKGLNIIAESKVIGFDTQVLLSILFPAFLLIIEYLIYSKK' A
#
# COMPACT_ATOMS: atom_id res chain seq x y z
N MET A 1 0.59 -11.17 -21.93
CA MET A 1 -0.09 -10.04 -21.26
C MET A 1 -0.92 -9.27 -22.27
N LYS A 2 -2.25 -9.30 -22.12
CA LYS A 2 -3.16 -8.47 -22.93
C LYS A 2 -2.91 -6.98 -22.60
N LYS A 3 -3.27 -6.06 -23.51
CA LYS A 3 -3.06 -4.61 -23.32
C LYS A 3 -3.67 -4.10 -22.00
N ASP A 4 -4.82 -4.64 -21.64
CA ASP A 4 -5.56 -4.26 -20.43
C ASP A 4 -4.86 -4.72 -19.14
N GLU A 5 -4.15 -5.84 -19.19
CA GLU A 5 -3.35 -6.38 -18.09
C GLU A 5 -2.11 -5.52 -17.81
N LYS A 6 -1.51 -4.94 -18.86
CA LYS A 6 -0.39 -3.97 -18.72
C LYS A 6 -0.86 -2.67 -18.08
N ILE A 7 -2.03 -2.19 -18.49
CA ILE A 7 -2.66 -0.99 -17.93
C ILE A 7 -3.00 -1.23 -16.46
N PHE A 8 -3.61 -2.38 -16.14
CA PHE A 8 -3.91 -2.77 -14.77
C PHE A 8 -2.65 -2.78 -13.89
N LEU A 9 -1.57 -3.44 -14.31
CA LEU A 9 -0.34 -3.46 -13.51
C LEU A 9 0.27 -2.06 -13.32
N LEU A 10 0.27 -1.22 -14.36
CA LEU A 10 0.79 0.14 -14.25
C LEU A 10 0.02 0.96 -13.22
N PHE A 11 -1.31 0.99 -13.34
CA PHE A 11 -2.15 1.76 -12.42
C PHE A 11 -2.23 1.13 -11.02
N GLY A 12 -2.24 -0.19 -10.92
CA GLY A 12 -2.25 -0.91 -9.65
C GLY A 12 -0.97 -0.71 -8.85
N ILE A 13 0.20 -0.75 -9.50
CA ILE A 13 1.48 -0.44 -8.84
C ILE A 13 1.51 1.03 -8.40
N LEU A 14 1.07 1.95 -9.26
CA LEU A 14 1.03 3.38 -8.92
C LEU A 14 0.10 3.63 -7.72
N GLN A 15 -1.10 3.06 -7.74
CA GLN A 15 -2.06 3.11 -6.63
C GLN A 15 -1.45 2.54 -5.35
N SER A 16 -0.73 1.42 -5.44
CA SER A 16 -0.12 0.77 -4.27
C SER A 16 0.98 1.61 -3.63
N ILE A 17 1.84 2.24 -4.45
CA ILE A 17 2.89 3.15 -3.97
C ILE A 17 2.26 4.38 -3.29
N THR A 18 1.24 4.98 -3.92
CA THR A 18 0.53 6.12 -3.35
C THR A 18 -0.12 5.74 -2.03
N LEU A 19 -0.80 4.60 -1.96
CA LEU A 19 -1.47 4.12 -0.76
C LEU A 19 -0.48 3.83 0.38
N GLY A 20 0.64 3.18 0.08
CA GLY A 20 1.70 2.94 1.08
C GLY A 20 2.29 4.24 1.61
N THR A 21 2.51 5.22 0.74
CA THR A 21 2.97 6.56 1.14
C THR A 21 1.97 7.25 2.07
N ILE A 22 0.67 7.20 1.74
CA ILE A 22 -0.39 7.76 2.59
C ILE A 22 -0.40 7.09 3.96
N ILE A 23 -0.39 5.75 4.02
CA ILE A 23 -0.37 4.99 5.28
C ILE A 23 0.84 5.37 6.13
N PHE A 24 2.02 5.44 5.52
CA PHE A 24 3.24 5.84 6.21
C PHE A 24 3.13 7.26 6.78
N LEU A 25 2.61 8.23 6.01
CA LEU A 25 2.45 9.61 6.46
C LEU A 25 1.42 9.74 7.58
N VAL A 26 0.32 8.99 7.51
CA VAL A 26 -0.69 8.96 8.58
C VAL A 26 -0.08 8.47 9.88
N PHE A 27 0.61 7.33 9.88
CA PHE A 27 1.28 6.83 11.09
C PHE A 27 2.38 7.76 11.59
N LYS A 28 3.15 8.37 10.70
CA LYS A 28 4.14 9.38 11.07
C LYS A 28 3.47 10.58 11.76
N GLY A 29 2.38 11.09 11.19
CA GLY A 29 1.63 12.21 11.76
C GLY A 29 1.05 11.88 13.12
N LEU A 30 0.44 10.69 13.27
CA LEU A 30 -0.09 10.21 14.55
C LEU A 30 1.02 10.09 15.62
N ASN A 31 2.20 9.57 15.24
CA ASN A 31 3.34 9.48 16.15
C ASN A 31 3.92 10.84 16.55
N ILE A 32 3.76 11.89 15.74
CA ILE A 32 4.18 13.27 16.08
C ILE A 32 3.20 13.93 17.04
N ILE A 33 1.90 13.68 16.85
CA ILE A 33 0.84 14.30 17.66
C ILE A 33 0.69 13.59 19.01
N ALA A 34 0.97 12.30 19.07
CA ALA A 34 0.87 11.52 20.29
C ALA A 34 2.01 11.86 21.27
N GLU A 35 1.67 12.07 22.55
CA GLU A 35 2.63 12.26 23.65
C GLU A 35 3.52 11.03 23.89
N SER A 36 3.13 9.87 23.35
CA SER A 36 3.90 8.64 23.35
C SER A 36 3.88 7.97 21.97
N LYS A 37 4.97 7.29 21.63
CA LYS A 37 5.13 6.61 20.33
C LYS A 37 4.16 5.41 20.26
N VAL A 38 3.05 5.57 19.53
CA VAL A 38 2.01 4.53 19.41
C VAL A 38 2.48 3.39 18.50
N ILE A 39 3.24 3.71 17.46
CA ILE A 39 3.70 2.72 16.46
C ILE A 39 5.20 2.87 16.24
N GLY A 40 5.94 1.76 16.40
CA GLY A 40 7.37 1.70 16.09
C GLY A 40 7.63 1.91 14.60
N PHE A 41 8.79 2.48 14.26
CA PHE A 41 9.15 2.76 12.87
C PHE A 41 9.12 1.49 11.99
N ASP A 42 9.63 0.38 12.51
CA ASP A 42 9.66 -0.90 11.79
C ASP A 42 8.24 -1.39 11.46
N THR A 43 7.32 -1.31 12.43
CA THR A 43 5.90 -1.65 12.25
C THR A 43 5.24 -0.71 11.26
N GLN A 44 5.54 0.59 11.32
CA GLN A 44 5.02 1.57 10.38
C GLN A 44 5.46 1.27 8.93
N VAL A 45 6.75 0.96 8.72
CA VAL A 45 7.27 0.57 7.40
C VAL A 45 6.62 -0.73 6.94
N LEU A 46 6.58 -1.75 7.80
CA LEU A 46 5.96 -3.04 7.50
C LEU A 46 4.51 -2.88 7.04
N LEU A 47 3.69 -2.15 7.79
CA LEU A 47 2.27 -1.95 7.46
C LEU A 47 2.10 -1.13 6.18
N SER A 48 2.93 -0.11 5.96
CA SER A 48 2.87 0.72 4.76
C SER A 48 3.21 -0.02 3.48
N ILE A 49 3.93 -1.14 3.56
CA ILE A 49 4.30 -1.98 2.40
C ILE A 49 3.37 -3.18 2.29
N LEU A 50 3.13 -3.88 3.40
CA LEU A 50 2.40 -5.14 3.42
C LEU A 50 0.94 -4.95 3.01
N PHE A 51 0.29 -3.88 3.48
CA PHE A 51 -1.11 -3.64 3.18
C PHE A 51 -1.35 -3.35 1.68
N PRO A 52 -0.67 -2.38 1.04
CA PRO A 52 -0.84 -2.16 -0.39
C PRO A 52 -0.38 -3.34 -1.25
N ALA A 53 0.69 -4.04 -0.87
CA ALA A 53 1.15 -5.22 -1.60
C ALA A 53 0.11 -6.35 -1.59
N PHE A 54 -0.48 -6.63 -0.43
CA PHE A 54 -1.54 -7.63 -0.33
C PHE A 54 -2.77 -7.24 -1.13
N LEU A 55 -3.18 -5.97 -1.07
CA LEU A 55 -4.28 -5.44 -1.87
C LEU A 55 -4.04 -5.63 -3.37
N LEU A 56 -2.84 -5.27 -3.87
CA LEU A 56 -2.47 -5.43 -5.27
C LEU A 56 -2.52 -6.89 -5.73
N ILE A 57 -2.07 -7.82 -4.89
CA ILE A 57 -2.13 -9.26 -5.17
C ILE A 57 -3.59 -9.72 -5.30
N ILE A 58 -4.46 -9.30 -4.39
CA ILE A 58 -5.88 -9.65 -4.43
C ILE A 58 -6.55 -9.07 -5.69
N GLU A 59 -6.31 -7.81 -5.99
CA GLU A 59 -6.84 -7.17 -7.21
C GLU A 59 -6.34 -7.89 -8.47
N TYR A 60 -5.06 -8.27 -8.52
CA TYR A 60 -4.49 -9.05 -9.62
C TYR A 60 -5.15 -10.42 -9.76
N LEU A 61 -5.39 -11.14 -8.65
CA LEU A 61 -6.07 -12.44 -8.67
C LEU A 61 -7.51 -12.32 -9.15
N ILE A 62 -8.24 -11.28 -8.75
CA ILE A 62 -9.61 -11.01 -9.21
C ILE A 62 -9.60 -10.71 -10.71
N TYR A 63 -8.68 -9.86 -11.15
CA TYR A 63 -8.58 -9.45 -12.55
C TYR A 63 -8.13 -10.61 -13.45
N SER A 64 -7.18 -11.42 -13.01
CA SER A 64 -6.66 -12.58 -13.75
C SER A 64 -7.64 -13.76 -13.84
N LYS A 65 -8.64 -13.84 -12.95
CA LYS A 65 -9.73 -14.81 -13.06
C LYS A 65 -10.81 -14.40 -14.06
N LYS A 66 -10.79 -13.14 -14.52
CA LYS A 66 -11.70 -12.58 -15.52
C LYS A 66 -11.12 -12.71 -16.93
#